data_AF-A0A240AEN5-F1
#
_entry.id   AF-A0A240AEN5-F1
#
_cell.length_a   1.000
_cell.length_b   1.000
_cell.length_c   1.000
_cell.angle_alpha   90.00
_cell.angle_beta   90.00
_cell.angle_gamma   90.00
#
_symmetry.space_group_name_H-M   'P 1'
#
loop_
_entity.id
_entity.type
_entity.pdbx_description
1 polymer ?
#
loop_
_entity_poly.entity_id
_entity_poly.type
_entity_poly.pdbx_seq_one_letter_code
_entity_poly.pdbx_strand_id
1 'polypeptide(L)'
;MGDIKANGNTGLETSTDITNLKTDFETNIKNYVGDNTKVKLNWGTDEDDVGSILGSDHGGAAIKDEDVISGTTAVTEQPLAGKFEIIWPEEDTSNSELTIQVGANAAQTLNIGLRDMRASALGLSGLQITDNKKASDAIGKCDSAILRVSTFRSSLGACQNRLEHTIANLNNTAENLSASESCIRDVDMAKEMMNFSKNNILMQAAQSMLAQANGQPQGILQLLR
;
A
#
# COMPACT_ATOMS: atom_id res chain seq x y z
N MET A 1 -18.86 61.84 -55.72
CA MET A 1 -19.58 61.66 -54.44
C MET A 1 -20.36 60.37 -54.57
N GLY A 2 -19.93 59.21 -54.11
CA GLY A 2 -19.07 58.90 -52.96
C GLY A 2 -19.84 57.84 -52.19
N ASP A 3 -19.48 56.57 -52.37
CA ASP A 3 -20.17 55.41 -51.81
C ASP A 3 -20.26 55.52 -50.27
N ILE A 4 -21.49 55.59 -49.76
CA ILE A 4 -21.75 55.44 -48.33
C ILE A 4 -21.62 53.96 -48.02
N LYS A 5 -20.47 53.62 -47.43
CA LYS A 5 -20.04 52.28 -47.01
C LYS A 5 -21.15 51.59 -46.20
N ALA A 6 -21.61 50.46 -46.72
CA ALA A 6 -22.45 49.47 -46.05
C ALA A 6 -21.67 48.73 -44.96
N ASN A 7 -21.30 49.41 -43.86
CA ASN A 7 -20.69 48.79 -42.67
C ASN A 7 -21.17 49.49 -41.38
N GLY A 8 -22.47 49.77 -41.29
CA GLY A 8 -23.11 50.21 -40.06
C GLY A 8 -23.92 49.06 -39.47
N ASN A 9 -23.33 48.35 -38.50
CA ASN A 9 -23.99 47.44 -37.57
C ASN A 9 -24.43 46.05 -38.10
N THR A 10 -23.47 45.11 -38.20
CA THR A 10 -23.75 43.66 -38.29
C THR A 10 -23.34 42.91 -37.02
N GLY A 11 -23.32 43.56 -35.86
CA GLY A 11 -22.65 43.02 -34.68
C GLY A 11 -23.45 43.04 -33.37
N LEU A 12 -24.77 43.23 -33.41
CA LEU A 12 -25.50 43.45 -32.16
C LEU A 12 -26.94 42.98 -32.19
N GLU A 13 -27.24 41.81 -32.75
CA GLU A 13 -28.49 41.12 -32.43
C GLU A 13 -28.27 39.62 -32.27
N THR A 14 -28.94 39.06 -31.26
CA THR A 14 -29.08 37.63 -30.89
C THR A 14 -27.99 37.00 -30.03
N SER A 15 -27.83 37.46 -28.79
CA SER A 15 -27.72 36.60 -27.60
C SER A 15 -27.47 37.49 -26.40
N THR A 16 -28.18 37.25 -25.31
CA THR A 16 -27.91 37.82 -23.98
C THR A 16 -26.61 37.24 -23.41
N ASP A 17 -25.53 37.22 -24.20
CA ASP A 17 -24.23 36.68 -23.81
C ASP A 17 -23.42 37.77 -23.09
N ILE A 18 -23.71 37.88 -21.79
CA ILE A 18 -22.94 38.69 -20.83
C ILE A 18 -21.44 38.34 -20.88
N THR A 19 -21.11 37.13 -21.35
CA THR A 19 -19.76 36.60 -21.56
C THR A 19 -18.88 37.51 -22.43
N ASN A 20 -19.44 38.18 -23.44
CA ASN A 20 -18.67 39.02 -24.36
C ASN A 20 -18.76 40.52 -24.06
N LEU A 21 -19.54 40.93 -23.05
CA LEU A 21 -19.81 42.33 -22.72
C LEU A 21 -18.53 43.13 -22.43
N LYS A 22 -17.56 42.52 -21.73
CA LYS A 22 -16.28 43.16 -21.41
C LYS A 22 -15.50 43.49 -22.69
N THR A 23 -15.33 42.49 -23.54
CA THR A 23 -14.58 42.60 -24.79
C THR A 23 -15.23 43.57 -25.77
N ASP A 24 -16.56 43.58 -25.86
CA ASP A 24 -17.30 44.45 -26.77
C ASP A 24 -17.29 45.90 -26.30
N PHE A 25 -17.37 46.15 -25.00
CA PHE A 25 -17.32 47.50 -24.46
C PHE A 25 -15.91 48.11 -24.57
N GLU A 26 -14.87 47.32 -24.30
CA GLU A 26 -13.47 47.69 -24.51
C GLU A 26 -13.18 48.03 -25.98
N THR A 27 -13.71 47.23 -26.90
CA THR A 27 -13.54 47.42 -28.35
C THR A 27 -14.26 48.67 -28.85
N ASN A 28 -15.48 48.94 -28.37
CA ASN A 28 -16.23 50.13 -28.73
C ASN A 28 -15.58 51.42 -28.21
N ILE A 29 -15.06 51.42 -26.97
CA ILE A 29 -14.32 52.57 -26.42
C ILE A 29 -13.07 52.86 -27.25
N LYS A 30 -12.33 51.81 -27.64
CA LYS A 30 -11.13 51.94 -28.48
C LYS A 30 -11.43 52.60 -29.83
N ASN A 31 -12.55 52.24 -30.47
CA ASN A 31 -12.97 52.80 -31.74
C ASN A 31 -13.41 54.28 -31.64
N TYR A 32 -13.89 54.71 -30.47
CA TYR A 32 -14.38 56.07 -30.27
C TYR A 32 -13.30 57.05 -29.77
N VAL A 33 -12.37 56.59 -28.92
CA VAL A 33 -11.37 57.45 -28.25
C VAL A 33 -9.98 57.35 -28.90
N GLY A 34 -9.73 56.33 -29.75
CA GLY A 34 -8.52 56.20 -30.56
C GLY A 34 -7.23 55.78 -29.82
N ASP A 35 -7.07 56.15 -28.54
CA ASP A 35 -5.95 55.74 -27.67
C ASP A 35 -6.47 55.16 -26.34
N ASN A 36 -6.36 53.84 -26.19
CA ASN A 36 -6.90 53.08 -25.04
C ASN A 36 -5.97 53.06 -23.81
N THR A 37 -4.88 53.81 -23.82
CA THR A 37 -3.91 53.82 -22.71
C THR A 37 -4.31 54.77 -21.57
N LYS A 38 -5.23 55.71 -21.82
CA LYS A 38 -5.65 56.73 -20.84
C LYS A 38 -6.96 56.44 -20.12
N VAL A 39 -7.74 55.47 -20.58
CA VAL A 39 -9.01 55.07 -19.95
C VAL A 39 -8.87 53.65 -19.44
N LYS A 40 -8.54 53.51 -18.16
CA LYS A 40 -8.55 52.22 -17.46
C LYS A 40 -9.93 52.03 -16.83
N LEU A 41 -10.67 51.04 -17.30
CA LEU A 41 -11.89 50.58 -16.62
C LEU A 41 -11.51 49.36 -15.79
N ASN A 42 -11.82 49.39 -14.49
CA ASN A 42 -11.59 48.26 -13.61
C ASN A 42 -12.86 47.39 -13.59
N TRP A 43 -12.79 46.17 -14.12
CA TRP A 43 -13.92 45.24 -14.20
C TRP A 43 -13.91 44.18 -13.09
N GLY A 44 -13.09 44.37 -12.05
CA GLY A 44 -13.04 43.49 -10.87
C GLY A 44 -12.37 42.16 -11.15
N THR A 45 -11.11 42.01 -10.72
CA THR A 45 -10.51 40.74 -10.26
C THR A 45 -9.17 40.96 -9.54
N ASP A 46 -8.90 42.17 -9.02
CA ASP A 46 -7.74 42.46 -8.17
C ASP A 46 -8.25 42.82 -6.77
N GLU A 47 -8.49 41.79 -5.96
CA GLU A 47 -8.83 41.92 -4.54
C GLU A 47 -7.54 41.95 -3.71
N ASP A 48 -7.07 43.15 -3.37
CA ASP A 48 -6.00 43.33 -2.38
C ASP A 48 -6.54 43.61 -0.96
N ASP A 49 -7.82 43.35 -0.69
CA ASP A 49 -8.39 43.62 0.63
C ASP A 49 -9.42 42.59 1.12
N VAL A 50 -8.91 41.55 1.79
CA VAL A 50 -9.70 40.75 2.75
C VAL A 50 -8.92 40.60 4.06
N GLY A 51 -8.72 41.72 4.76
CA GLY A 51 -8.08 41.81 6.07
C GLY A 51 -8.81 41.04 7.17
N SER A 52 -8.48 39.75 7.27
CA SER A 52 -8.39 38.99 8.52
C SER A 52 -7.71 39.82 9.63
N ILE A 53 -8.07 39.51 10.88
CA ILE A 53 -7.48 40.08 12.10
C ILE A 53 -5.95 40.06 11.96
N LEU A 54 -5.34 41.26 11.91
CA LEU A 54 -3.91 41.59 11.74
C LEU A 54 -3.47 41.88 10.29
N GLY A 55 -3.98 42.98 9.74
CA GLY A 55 -3.48 43.59 8.50
C GLY A 55 -2.04 44.10 8.62
N SER A 56 -1.34 44.12 7.48
CA SER A 56 0.07 44.49 7.29
C SER A 56 0.42 45.99 7.49
N ASP A 57 -0.41 46.77 8.19
CA ASP A 57 -0.15 48.19 8.45
C ASP A 57 0.69 48.39 9.74
N HIS A 58 1.96 47.95 9.67
CA HIS A 58 3.15 48.78 9.92
C HIS A 58 4.42 47.91 9.79
N GLY A 59 4.85 47.56 8.58
CA GLY A 59 6.25 47.17 8.32
C GLY A 59 6.81 45.95 9.09
N GLY A 60 5.98 44.98 9.48
CA GLY A 60 6.40 43.67 9.99
C GLY A 60 5.97 42.56 9.04
N ALA A 61 6.80 41.52 8.88
CA ALA A 61 6.40 40.33 8.13
C ALA A 61 5.17 39.67 8.78
N ALA A 62 4.22 39.21 7.96
CA ALA A 62 3.02 38.53 8.43
C ALA A 62 3.40 37.33 9.31
N ILE A 63 2.94 37.33 10.57
CA ILE A 63 3.13 36.21 11.48
C ILE A 63 2.07 35.17 11.15
N LYS A 64 2.51 34.02 10.64
CA LYS A 64 1.62 32.86 10.45
C LYS A 64 1.37 32.21 11.81
N ASP A 65 0.25 31.51 11.96
CA ASP A 65 -0.07 30.70 13.14
C ASP A 65 1.05 29.70 13.51
N GLU A 66 1.84 29.27 12.52
CA GLU A 66 3.05 28.46 12.64
C GLU A 66 4.15 29.09 13.54
N ASP A 67 4.19 30.42 13.68
CA ASP A 67 5.26 31.15 14.40
C ASP A 67 4.93 31.44 15.89
N VAL A 68 3.70 31.18 16.34
CA VAL A 68 3.21 31.60 17.67
C VAL A 68 3.69 30.67 18.80
N ILE A 69 4.37 29.58 18.48
CA ILE A 69 4.92 28.62 19.45
C ILE A 69 6.44 28.53 19.27
N SER A 70 7.18 29.23 20.12
CA SER A 70 8.65 29.24 20.06
C SER A 70 9.24 27.87 20.44
N GLY A 71 9.87 27.18 19.48
CA GLY A 71 10.75 26.03 19.75
C GLY A 71 10.38 24.70 19.09
N THR A 72 9.33 24.63 18.28
CA THR A 72 8.98 23.42 17.51
C THR A 72 9.07 23.70 16.02
N THR A 73 10.24 23.47 15.43
CA THR A 73 10.33 23.26 13.98
C THR A 73 9.39 22.10 13.61
N ALA A 74 8.30 22.43 12.90
CA ALA A 74 7.30 21.55 12.32
C ALA A 74 6.29 20.90 13.30
N VAL A 75 5.31 21.68 13.75
CA VAL A 75 3.94 21.14 13.81
C VAL A 75 3.29 21.39 12.46
N THR A 76 3.81 20.74 11.41
CA THR A 76 3.10 20.66 10.13
C THR A 76 1.72 20.08 10.39
N GLU A 77 0.68 20.69 9.82
CA GLU A 77 -0.76 20.48 10.08
C GLU A 77 -1.26 19.03 9.99
N GLN A 78 -0.42 18.07 9.67
CA GLN A 78 -0.71 16.64 9.74
C GLN A 78 0.51 15.88 10.26
N PRO A 79 0.65 15.66 11.59
CA PRO A 79 1.74 14.84 12.15
C PRO A 79 1.70 13.37 11.70
N LEU A 80 0.64 12.97 10.97
CA LEU A 80 0.46 11.66 10.34
C LEU A 80 0.55 11.68 8.80
N ALA A 81 0.67 12.84 8.15
CA ALA A 81 0.87 12.90 6.69
C ALA A 81 2.18 12.21 6.32
N GLY A 82 2.11 11.20 5.46
CA GLY A 82 3.24 10.36 5.06
C GLY A 82 3.59 9.22 6.03
N LYS A 83 2.91 9.08 7.18
CA LYS A 83 3.05 7.89 8.05
C LYS A 83 2.02 6.80 7.73
N PHE A 84 0.86 7.22 7.23
CA PHE A 84 -0.13 6.36 6.59
C PHE A 84 -0.39 6.91 5.19
N GLU A 85 0.45 6.54 4.24
CA GLU A 85 0.15 6.72 2.83
C GLU A 85 -0.64 5.49 2.38
N ILE A 86 -1.94 5.67 2.13
CA ILE A 86 -2.65 4.71 1.29
C ILE A 86 -2.12 4.96 -0.11
N ILE A 87 -1.11 4.20 -0.49
CA ILE A 87 -0.63 4.13 -1.88
C ILE A 87 -1.77 3.50 -2.66
N TRP A 88 -2.69 4.33 -3.14
CA TRP A 88 -3.50 3.96 -4.28
C TRP A 88 -2.52 3.78 -5.43
N PRO A 89 -2.55 2.65 -6.16
CA PRO A 89 -1.66 2.52 -7.29
C PRO A 89 -1.94 3.71 -8.23
N GLU A 90 -0.92 4.53 -8.45
CA GLU A 90 -0.79 5.37 -9.63
C GLU A 90 -1.09 4.48 -10.86
N GLU A 91 -1.31 5.05 -12.04
CA GLU A 91 -1.34 4.27 -13.28
C GLU A 91 0.07 3.73 -13.60
N ASP A 92 0.60 2.89 -12.71
CA ASP A 92 1.87 2.24 -12.84
C ASP A 92 1.69 1.14 -13.88
N THR A 93 2.05 1.50 -15.10
CA THR A 93 2.15 0.59 -16.23
C THR A 93 3.40 -0.29 -16.12
N SER A 94 4.16 -0.19 -15.02
CA SER A 94 5.31 -1.05 -14.79
C SER A 94 4.89 -2.44 -14.33
N ASN A 95 5.55 -3.44 -14.91
CA ASN A 95 5.47 -4.80 -14.39
C ASN A 95 6.13 -4.81 -13.01
N SER A 96 5.35 -5.16 -11.99
CA SER A 96 5.84 -5.33 -10.62
C SER A 96 6.14 -6.80 -10.37
N GLU A 97 7.07 -7.14 -9.48
CA GLU A 97 7.28 -8.51 -9.02
C GLU A 97 6.84 -8.63 -7.55
N LEU A 98 5.92 -9.55 -7.28
CA LEU A 98 5.54 -9.93 -5.93
C LEU A 98 6.43 -11.08 -5.46
N THR A 99 7.30 -10.80 -4.49
CA THR A 99 8.14 -11.84 -3.87
C THR A 99 7.48 -12.32 -2.58
N ILE A 100 7.18 -13.61 -2.51
CA ILE A 100 6.58 -14.27 -1.33
C ILE A 100 7.63 -15.17 -0.70
N GLN A 101 7.83 -15.07 0.61
CA GLN A 101 8.61 -16.05 1.37
C GLN A 101 7.78 -17.31 1.55
N VAL A 102 8.23 -18.43 0.98
CA VAL A 102 7.48 -19.69 0.94
C VAL A 102 8.09 -20.79 1.79
N GLY A 103 9.18 -20.53 2.53
CA GLY A 103 9.83 -21.51 3.39
C GLY A 103 10.46 -20.91 4.65
N ALA A 104 10.91 -21.79 5.56
CA ALA A 104 11.42 -21.42 6.87
C ALA A 104 12.84 -20.82 6.84
N ASN A 105 13.62 -21.08 5.77
CA ASN A 105 15.01 -20.63 5.65
C ASN A 105 15.17 -19.42 4.74
N ALA A 106 16.26 -18.68 4.93
CA ALA A 106 16.63 -17.56 4.06
C ALA A 106 16.71 -18.00 2.59
N ALA A 107 16.33 -17.10 1.68
CA ALA A 107 16.28 -17.30 0.23
C ALA A 107 15.23 -18.31 -0.30
N GLN A 108 14.36 -18.87 0.56
CA GLN A 108 13.20 -19.67 0.11
C GLN A 108 12.04 -18.77 -0.32
N THR A 109 12.19 -18.12 -1.48
CA THR A 109 11.23 -17.18 -2.03
C THR A 109 10.61 -17.65 -3.35
N LEU A 110 9.38 -17.21 -3.59
CA LEU A 110 8.66 -17.35 -4.84
C LEU A 110 8.39 -15.97 -5.40
N ASN A 111 8.94 -15.69 -6.58
CA ASN A 111 8.65 -14.45 -7.31
C ASN A 111 7.47 -14.69 -8.25
N ILE A 112 6.47 -13.82 -8.18
CA ILE A 112 5.31 -13.78 -9.04
C ILE A 112 5.36 -12.46 -9.80
N GLY A 113 5.62 -12.53 -11.10
CA GLY A 113 5.50 -11.35 -11.95
C GLY A 113 4.03 -10.89 -11.99
N LEU A 114 3.78 -9.64 -11.64
CA LEU A 114 2.51 -8.94 -11.82
C LEU A 114 2.62 -8.06 -13.05
N ARG A 115 1.80 -8.35 -14.05
CA ARG A 115 1.73 -7.57 -15.28
C ARG A 115 0.48 -6.72 -15.28
N ASP A 116 0.57 -5.49 -15.77
CA ASP A 116 -0.61 -4.67 -16.00
C ASP A 116 -1.48 -5.29 -17.10
N MET A 117 -2.75 -5.54 -16.77
CA MET A 117 -3.77 -6.14 -17.64
C MET A 117 -4.93 -5.17 -17.90
N ARG A 118 -4.78 -3.88 -17.59
CA ARG A 118 -5.74 -2.83 -17.95
C ARG A 118 -5.83 -2.65 -19.46
N ALA A 119 -6.97 -2.14 -19.93
CA ALA A 119 -7.22 -1.89 -21.35
C ALA A 119 -6.13 -0.99 -22.00
N SER A 120 -5.61 -0.01 -21.25
CA SER A 120 -4.51 0.86 -21.69
C SER A 120 -3.22 0.04 -21.95
N ALA A 121 -2.77 -0.74 -20.97
CA ALA A 121 -1.56 -1.58 -21.05
C ALA A 121 -1.69 -2.73 -22.08
N LEU A 122 -2.90 -3.22 -22.32
CA LEU A 122 -3.19 -4.22 -23.35
C LEU A 122 -3.28 -3.63 -24.77
N GLY A 123 -3.18 -2.30 -24.92
CA GLY A 123 -3.25 -1.63 -26.24
C GLY A 123 -4.66 -1.54 -26.82
N LEU A 124 -5.67 -1.64 -25.96
CA LEU A 124 -7.10 -1.53 -26.30
C LEU A 124 -7.62 -0.09 -26.17
N SER A 125 -6.77 0.88 -25.84
CA SER A 125 -7.15 2.30 -25.84
C SER A 125 -7.36 2.81 -27.27
N GLY A 126 -8.46 3.52 -27.50
CA GLY A 126 -8.75 4.17 -28.78
C GLY A 126 -9.11 3.23 -29.94
N LEU A 127 -9.71 2.06 -29.66
CA LEU A 127 -10.24 1.18 -30.71
C LEU A 127 -11.30 1.94 -31.54
N GLN A 128 -11.16 1.87 -32.87
CA GLN A 128 -12.09 2.50 -33.81
C GLN A 128 -12.80 1.44 -34.62
N ILE A 129 -14.13 1.53 -34.70
CA ILE A 129 -15.00 0.59 -35.43
C ILE A 129 -15.73 1.31 -36.58
N THR A 130 -15.26 2.51 -36.95
CA THR A 130 -15.94 3.37 -37.92
C THR A 130 -15.77 2.94 -39.38
N ASP A 131 -14.79 2.07 -39.65
CA ASP A 131 -14.49 1.54 -40.99
C ASP A 131 -14.23 0.03 -40.88
N ASN A 132 -14.52 -0.72 -41.94
CA ASN A 132 -14.36 -2.17 -41.99
C ASN A 132 -12.91 -2.59 -41.72
N LYS A 133 -11.95 -1.83 -42.26
CA LYS A 133 -10.53 -2.06 -42.00
C LYS A 133 -10.19 -1.86 -40.51
N LYS A 134 -10.67 -0.77 -39.92
CA LYS A 134 -10.40 -0.44 -38.51
C LYS A 134 -11.07 -1.44 -37.55
N ALA A 135 -12.25 -1.93 -37.91
CA ALA A 135 -12.94 -3.00 -37.17
C ALA A 135 -12.15 -4.32 -37.22
N SER A 136 -11.58 -4.70 -38.37
CA SER A 136 -10.72 -5.88 -38.48
C SER A 136 -9.44 -5.74 -37.66
N ASP A 137 -8.79 -4.57 -37.71
CA ASP A 137 -7.61 -4.27 -36.90
C ASP A 137 -7.93 -4.30 -35.39
N ALA A 138 -9.13 -3.85 -34.99
CA ALA A 138 -9.60 -3.87 -33.61
C ALA A 138 -9.80 -5.31 -33.08
N ILE A 139 -10.36 -6.21 -33.89
CA ILE A 139 -10.51 -7.64 -33.54
C ILE A 139 -9.14 -8.26 -33.28
N GLY A 140 -8.15 -8.02 -34.15
CA GLY A 140 -6.80 -8.55 -33.97
C GLY A 140 -6.11 -8.04 -32.69
N LYS A 141 -6.36 -6.78 -32.30
CA LYS A 141 -5.90 -6.24 -31.01
C LYS A 141 -6.57 -6.93 -29.83
N CYS A 142 -7.88 -7.15 -29.89
CA CYS A 142 -8.62 -7.89 -28.87
C CYS A 142 -8.12 -9.33 -28.71
N ASP A 143 -7.90 -10.06 -29.81
CA ASP A 143 -7.36 -11.42 -29.77
C ASP A 143 -5.96 -11.46 -29.12
N SER A 144 -5.11 -10.50 -29.48
CA SER A 144 -3.78 -10.36 -28.88
C SER A 144 -3.84 -10.07 -27.38
N ALA A 145 -4.79 -9.22 -26.96
CA ALA A 145 -5.02 -8.91 -25.55
C ALA A 145 -5.54 -10.14 -24.77
N ILE A 146 -6.49 -10.89 -25.34
CA ILE A 146 -7.00 -12.14 -24.76
C ILE A 146 -5.87 -13.15 -24.59
N LEU A 147 -5.02 -13.32 -25.61
CA LEU A 147 -3.87 -14.22 -25.54
C LEU A 147 -2.90 -13.83 -24.42
N ARG A 148 -2.61 -12.52 -24.27
CA ARG A 148 -1.77 -12.01 -23.18
C ARG A 148 -2.36 -12.33 -21.80
N VAL A 149 -3.65 -12.06 -21.60
CA VAL A 149 -4.34 -12.36 -20.33
C VAL A 149 -4.36 -13.86 -20.06
N SER A 150 -4.67 -14.69 -21.07
CA SER A 150 -4.72 -16.15 -20.93
C SER A 150 -3.35 -16.72 -20.54
N THR A 151 -2.28 -16.26 -21.21
CA THR A 151 -0.90 -16.65 -20.89
C THR A 151 -0.53 -16.27 -19.46
N PHE A 152 -0.90 -15.06 -19.03
CA PHE A 152 -0.65 -14.61 -17.66
C PHE A 152 -1.40 -15.44 -16.63
N ARG A 153 -2.68 -15.75 -16.85
CA ARG A 153 -3.47 -16.64 -15.98
C ARG A 153 -2.88 -18.05 -15.90
N SER A 154 -2.36 -18.56 -17.01
CA SER A 154 -1.65 -19.84 -17.02
C SER A 154 -0.39 -19.81 -16.14
N SER A 155 0.41 -18.75 -16.24
CA SER A 155 1.58 -18.57 -15.37
C SER A 155 1.21 -18.46 -13.89
N LEU A 156 0.11 -17.76 -13.56
CA LEU A 156 -0.36 -17.65 -12.18
C LEU A 156 -0.86 -19.00 -11.65
N GLY A 157 -1.56 -19.78 -12.47
CA GLY A 157 -1.98 -21.15 -12.13
C GLY A 157 -0.79 -22.08 -11.87
N ALA A 158 0.28 -21.96 -12.66
CA ALA A 158 1.52 -22.70 -12.41
C ALA A 158 2.16 -22.30 -11.07
N CYS A 159 2.17 -21.00 -10.75
CA CYS A 159 2.66 -20.52 -9.45
C CYS A 159 1.80 -21.03 -8.28
N GLN A 160 0.47 -21.07 -8.44
CA GLN A 160 -0.46 -21.63 -7.45
C GLN A 160 -0.20 -23.12 -7.21
N ASN A 161 -0.03 -23.92 -8.26
CA ASN A 161 0.30 -25.32 -8.14
C ASN A 161 1.64 -25.53 -7.41
N ARG A 162 2.65 -24.71 -7.73
CA ARG A 162 3.94 -24.74 -7.05
C ARG A 162 3.83 -24.37 -5.57
N LEU A 163 3.00 -23.38 -5.23
CA LEU A 163 2.69 -23.00 -3.86
C LEU A 163 2.02 -24.14 -3.11
N GLU A 164 1.01 -24.76 -3.69
CA GLU A 164 0.28 -25.88 -3.07
C GLU A 164 1.19 -27.07 -2.78
N HIS A 165 2.07 -27.43 -3.74
CA HIS A 165 3.08 -28.47 -3.51
C HIS A 165 4.10 -28.07 -2.45
N THR A 166 4.52 -26.80 -2.41
CA THR A 166 5.45 -26.31 -1.39
C THR A 166 4.81 -26.37 0.00
N ILE A 167 3.55 -25.97 0.12
CA ILE A 167 2.78 -26.04 1.38
C ILE A 167 2.63 -27.49 1.83
N ALA A 168 2.24 -28.41 0.94
CA ALA A 168 2.11 -29.82 1.28
C ALA A 168 3.45 -30.41 1.76
N ASN A 169 4.56 -30.09 1.09
CA ASN A 169 5.88 -30.55 1.49
C ASN A 169 6.33 -29.95 2.83
N LEU A 170 6.04 -28.68 3.08
CA LEU A 170 6.37 -28.03 4.35
C LEU A 170 5.54 -28.59 5.51
N ASN A 171 4.26 -28.88 5.30
CA ASN A 171 3.43 -29.53 6.31
C ASN A 171 3.98 -30.91 6.68
N ASN A 172 4.35 -31.73 5.69
CA ASN A 172 4.98 -33.02 5.93
C ASN A 172 6.31 -32.87 6.69
N THR A 173 7.11 -31.87 6.32
CA THR A 173 8.39 -31.59 6.99
C THR A 173 8.17 -31.12 8.43
N ALA A 174 7.16 -30.27 8.68
CA ALA A 174 6.80 -29.80 10.01
C ALA A 174 6.29 -30.95 10.90
N GLU A 175 5.48 -31.87 10.36
CA GLU A 175 5.02 -33.06 11.06
C GLU A 175 6.21 -33.98 11.42
N ASN A 176 7.09 -34.27 10.46
CA ASN A 176 8.29 -35.08 10.70
C ASN A 176 9.23 -34.43 11.73
N LEU A 177 9.40 -33.12 11.67
CA LEU A 177 10.22 -32.37 12.63
C LEU A 177 9.59 -32.41 14.03
N SER A 178 8.28 -32.20 14.14
CA SER A 178 7.56 -32.27 15.41
C SER A 178 7.62 -33.68 16.01
N ALA A 179 7.50 -34.73 15.19
CA ALA A 179 7.64 -36.11 15.64
C ALA A 179 9.07 -36.41 16.12
N SER A 180 10.08 -35.92 15.39
CA SER A 180 11.48 -36.06 15.78
C SER A 180 11.80 -35.27 17.05
N GLU A 181 11.23 -34.07 17.21
CA GLU A 181 11.33 -33.28 18.43
C GLU A 181 10.68 -34.00 19.60
N SER A 182 9.51 -34.60 19.42
CA SER A 182 8.86 -35.43 20.43
C SER A 182 9.75 -36.61 20.83
N CYS A 183 10.37 -37.33 19.88
CA CYS A 183 11.31 -38.40 20.23
C CYS A 183 12.54 -37.93 21.02
N ILE A 184 12.97 -36.68 20.85
CA ILE A 184 14.15 -36.14 21.54
C ILE A 184 13.78 -35.55 22.90
N ARG A 185 12.66 -34.83 22.98
CA ARG A 185 12.25 -34.10 24.18
C ARG A 185 11.38 -34.94 25.11
N ASP A 186 10.51 -35.78 24.54
CA ASP A 186 9.57 -36.55 25.33
C ASP A 186 10.23 -37.82 25.84
N VAL A 187 9.97 -38.11 27.11
CA VAL A 187 10.46 -39.34 27.76
C VAL A 187 9.50 -40.47 27.47
N ASP A 188 10.02 -41.69 27.30
CA ASP A 188 9.19 -42.89 27.35
C ASP A 188 8.66 -43.07 28.78
N MET A 189 7.38 -42.73 28.98
CA MET A 189 6.71 -42.81 30.28
C MET A 189 6.75 -44.21 30.88
N ALA A 190 6.71 -45.27 30.08
CA ALA A 190 6.74 -46.64 30.61
C ALA A 190 8.12 -46.93 31.23
N LYS A 191 9.18 -46.57 30.51
CA LYS A 191 10.56 -46.75 31.00
C LYS A 191 10.86 -45.86 32.21
N GLU A 192 10.42 -44.62 32.18
CA GLU A 192 10.64 -43.70 33.29
C GLU A 192 9.83 -44.11 34.53
N MET A 193 8.61 -44.61 34.37
CA MET A 193 7.80 -45.12 35.49
C MET A 193 8.40 -46.41 36.09
N MET A 194 9.00 -47.28 35.28
CA MET A 194 9.74 -48.45 35.78
C MET A 194 10.99 -48.02 36.57
N ASN A 195 11.76 -47.06 36.05
CA ASN A 195 12.92 -46.51 36.75
C ASN A 195 12.51 -45.80 38.05
N PHE A 196 11.45 -45.00 38.01
CA PHE A 196 10.89 -44.33 39.17
C PHE A 196 10.43 -45.33 40.24
N SER A 197 9.70 -46.38 39.85
CA SER A 197 9.28 -47.45 40.76
C SER A 197 10.47 -48.20 41.35
N LYS A 198 11.45 -48.58 40.52
CA LYS A 198 12.71 -49.19 40.97
C LYS A 198 13.45 -48.31 41.99
N ASN A 199 13.54 -47.02 41.72
CA ASN A 199 14.21 -46.06 42.61
C ASN A 199 13.43 -45.90 43.93
N ASN A 200 12.09 -45.87 43.91
CA ASN A 200 11.29 -45.86 45.13
C ASN A 200 11.47 -47.13 45.97
N ILE A 201 11.48 -48.30 45.33
CA ILE A 201 11.73 -49.58 46.02
C ILE A 201 13.16 -49.58 46.60
N LEU A 202 14.16 -49.10 45.86
CA LEU A 202 15.52 -48.97 46.37
C LEU A 202 15.61 -47.99 47.54
N MET A 203 14.90 -46.87 47.52
CA MET A 203 14.87 -45.92 48.64
C MET A 203 14.21 -46.54 49.87
N GLN A 204 13.10 -47.24 49.71
CA GLN A 204 12.45 -47.98 50.82
C GLN A 204 13.35 -49.09 51.36
N ALA A 205 13.99 -49.86 50.46
CA ALA A 205 14.93 -50.91 50.83
C ALA A 205 16.18 -50.34 51.52
N ALA A 206 16.71 -49.21 51.05
CA ALA A 206 17.85 -48.54 51.68
C ALA A 206 17.49 -48.03 53.08
N GLN A 207 16.28 -47.51 53.29
CA GLN A 207 15.77 -47.12 54.61
C GLN A 207 15.61 -48.34 55.53
N SER A 208 15.01 -49.43 55.06
CA SER A 208 14.86 -50.67 55.84
C SER A 208 16.21 -51.33 56.14
N MET A 209 17.15 -51.35 55.19
CA MET A 209 18.50 -51.86 55.41
C MET A 209 19.31 -50.97 56.35
N LEU A 210 19.17 -49.64 56.28
CA LEU A 210 19.75 -48.74 57.27
C LEU A 210 19.18 -49.00 58.66
N ALA A 211 17.86 -49.18 58.79
CA ALA A 211 17.25 -49.50 60.07
C ALA A 211 17.75 -50.83 60.64
N GLN A 212 17.89 -51.86 59.80
CA GLN A 212 18.35 -53.19 60.21
C GLN A 212 19.87 -53.23 60.51
N ALA A 213 20.68 -52.51 59.73
CA ALA A 213 22.11 -52.35 59.97
C ALA A 213 22.39 -51.54 61.25
N ASN A 214 21.51 -50.61 61.64
CA ASN A 214 21.60 -49.91 62.93
C ASN A 214 21.13 -50.78 64.11
N GLY A 215 20.22 -51.73 63.89
CA GLY A 215 19.74 -52.66 64.92
C GLY A 215 20.66 -53.85 65.19
N GLN A 216 21.39 -54.35 64.18
CA GLN A 216 22.33 -55.47 64.33
C GLN A 216 23.42 -55.27 65.41
N PRO A 217 24.09 -54.10 65.50
CA PRO A 217 25.07 -53.83 66.55
C PRO A 217 24.47 -53.88 67.96
N GLN A 218 23.20 -53.47 68.11
CA GLN A 218 22.50 -53.42 69.40
C GLN A 218 22.16 -54.83 69.91
N GLY A 219 21.86 -55.77 69.01
CA GLY A 219 21.68 -57.19 69.35
C GLY A 219 22.99 -57.86 69.76
N ILE A 220 24.11 -57.48 69.15
CA ILE A 220 25.45 -57.99 69.53
C ILE A 220 25.87 -57.43 70.90
N LEU A 221 25.53 -56.18 71.21
CA LEU A 221 25.75 -55.59 72.54
C LEU A 221 24.95 -56.28 73.66
N GLN A 222 23.82 -56.94 73.36
CA GLN A 222 23.11 -57.78 74.33
C GLN A 222 23.80 -59.12 74.59
N LEU A 223 24.58 -59.63 73.62
CA LEU A 223 25.38 -60.85 73.76
C LEU A 223 26.73 -60.62 74.47
N LEU A 224 27.15 -59.36 74.62
CA LEU A 224 28.37 -58.93 75.29
C LEU A 224 28.16 -58.45 76.74
N ARG A 225 26.99 -58.75 77.33
CA ARG A 225 26.65 -58.42 78.72
C ARG A 225 26.47 -59.65 79.58
#